data_AF-A0A7Y4VBT1-F1
#
_entry.id   AF-A0A7Y4VBT1-F1
#
_cell.length_a   1.000
_cell.length_b   1.000
_cell.length_c   1.000
_cell.angle_alpha   90.00
_cell.angle_beta   90.00
_cell.angle_gamma   90.00
#
_symmetry.space_group_name_H-M   'P 1'
#
loop_
_entity.id
_entity.type
_entity.pdbx_description
1 polymer ?
#
loop_
_entity_poly.entity_id
_entity_poly.type
_entity_poly.pdbx_seq_one_letter_code
_entity_poly.pdbx_strand_id
1 'polypeptide(L)'
;MANFTGFYNLTTASDLLEKLKWEFNNLINAKTETEYRYHAFNLFVTGFHIADWMHPGNKPLQDALKDKDILKICGHLAHGAKHFQTRDSLKAVRSLGKMNYVEDGYVEFGYFETLYITIDPSEVTGFPSDPISVCDFAKLVIDFWDNKLTVIPKSSP
;
A
#
# COMPACT_ATOMS: atom_id res chain seq x y z
N MET A 1 11.76 4.17 34.44
CA MET A 1 10.71 3.58 33.58
C MET A 1 10.99 4.04 32.17
N ALA A 2 11.02 3.15 31.18
CA ALA A 2 11.26 3.55 29.79
C ALA A 2 10.05 4.33 29.29
N ASN A 3 10.26 5.57 28.85
CA ASN A 3 9.23 6.35 28.18
C ASN A 3 8.99 5.72 26.80
N PHE A 4 7.87 5.02 26.65
CA PHE A 4 7.45 4.54 25.33
C PHE A 4 7.08 5.76 24.49
N THR A 5 7.89 6.03 23.46
CA THR A 5 7.58 6.99 22.40
C THR A 5 7.22 6.21 21.15
N GLY A 6 6.18 6.64 20.43
CA GLY A 6 5.62 5.90 19.30
C GLY A 6 4.68 4.75 19.69
N PHE A 7 4.36 3.87 18.74
CA PHE A 7 3.55 2.67 18.98
C PHE A 7 4.48 1.47 19.18
N TYR A 8 4.75 1.10 20.44
CA TYR A 8 5.56 -0.07 20.81
C TYR A 8 6.86 -0.25 19.99
N ASN A 9 7.72 0.78 19.98
CA ASN A 9 9.01 0.85 19.25
C ASN A 9 8.95 1.13 17.74
N LEU A 10 7.77 1.36 17.17
CA LEU A 10 7.68 2.00 15.86
C LEU A 10 7.92 3.51 16.06
N THR A 11 9.09 3.99 15.66
CA THR A 11 9.54 5.38 15.91
C THR A 11 10.02 6.13 14.68
N THR A 12 10.34 5.42 13.59
CA THR A 12 10.93 6.01 12.38
C THR A 12 10.19 5.59 11.10
N ALA A 13 10.39 6.34 10.02
CA ALA A 13 9.92 5.94 8.69
C ALA A 13 10.50 4.59 8.23
N SER A 14 11.73 4.27 8.65
CA SER A 14 12.36 2.97 8.39
C SER A 14 11.65 1.83 9.11
N ASP A 15 11.19 2.03 10.35
CA ASP A 15 10.40 1.02 11.07
C ASP A 15 9.08 0.72 10.33
N LEU A 16 8.45 1.75 9.76
CA LEU A 16 7.25 1.57 8.93
C LEU A 16 7.53 0.88 7.60
N LEU A 17 8.71 1.09 6.99
CA LEU A 17 9.13 0.33 5.82
C LEU A 17 9.33 -1.16 6.15
N GLU A 18 9.93 -1.49 7.29
CA GLU A 18 10.05 -2.88 7.73
C GLU A 18 8.67 -3.49 8.03
N LYS A 19 7.75 -2.73 8.63
CA LYS A 19 6.34 -3.14 8.75
C LYS A 19 5.70 -3.38 7.37
N LEU A 20 5.93 -2.50 6.40
CA LEU A 20 5.39 -2.63 5.05
C LEU A 20 5.87 -3.93 4.38
N LYS A 21 7.16 -4.25 4.50
CA LYS A 21 7.74 -5.52 4.01
C LYS A 21 7.15 -6.73 4.73
N TRP A 22 6.91 -6.64 6.04
CA TRP A 22 6.24 -7.68 6.81
C TRP A 22 4.80 -7.93 6.34
N GLU A 23 4.01 -6.88 6.09
CA GLU A 23 2.65 -7.01 5.54
C GLU A 23 2.68 -7.65 4.14
N PHE A 24 3.65 -7.31 3.30
CA PHE A 24 3.79 -7.93 1.99
C PHE A 24 4.12 -9.42 2.09
N ASN A 25 5.02 -9.80 2.99
CA ASN A 25 5.32 -11.20 3.23
C ASN A 25 4.07 -11.97 3.70
N ASN A 26 3.24 -11.37 4.57
CA ASN A 26 2.00 -12.02 4.98
C ASN A 26 0.96 -12.06 3.86
N LEU A 27 0.87 -11.02 3.03
CA LEU A 27 -0.02 -10.96 1.89
C LEU A 27 0.24 -12.12 0.92
N ILE A 28 1.49 -12.37 0.54
CA ILE A 28 1.84 -13.45 -0.40
C ILE A 28 1.71 -14.85 0.22
N ASN A 29 1.69 -14.95 1.55
CA ASN A 29 1.57 -16.20 2.28
C ASN A 29 0.17 -16.45 2.86
N ALA A 30 -0.78 -15.53 2.61
CA ALA A 30 -2.15 -15.62 3.11
C ALA A 30 -2.79 -16.96 2.71
N LYS A 31 -3.55 -17.55 3.63
CA LYS A 31 -4.25 -18.83 3.44
C LYS A 31 -5.73 -18.66 3.21
N THR A 32 -6.25 -17.47 3.49
CA THR A 32 -7.65 -17.10 3.30
C THR A 32 -7.79 -15.76 2.60
N GLU A 33 -8.91 -15.56 1.91
CA GLU A 33 -9.26 -14.25 1.32
C GLU A 33 -9.30 -13.14 2.37
N THR A 34 -9.74 -13.45 3.59
CA THR A 34 -9.82 -12.47 4.69
C THR A 34 -8.43 -12.00 5.12
N GLU A 35 -7.48 -12.92 5.30
CA GLU A 35 -6.08 -12.57 5.56
C GLU A 35 -5.51 -11.72 4.41
N TYR A 36 -5.73 -12.15 3.16
CA TYR A 36 -5.25 -11.44 1.99
C TYR A 36 -5.75 -9.99 1.94
N ARG A 37 -7.06 -9.77 2.17
CA ARG A 37 -7.67 -8.43 2.22
C ARG A 37 -7.11 -7.58 3.36
N TYR A 38 -6.92 -8.16 4.54
CA TYR A 38 -6.43 -7.42 5.71
C TYR A 38 -4.97 -7.00 5.54
N HIS A 39 -4.11 -7.91 5.06
CA HIS A 39 -2.72 -7.58 4.78
C HIS A 39 -2.60 -6.56 3.65
N ALA A 40 -3.41 -6.67 2.60
CA ALA A 40 -3.44 -5.66 1.52
C ALA A 40 -3.84 -4.28 2.06
N PHE A 41 -4.90 -4.20 2.84
CA PHE A 41 -5.35 -2.93 3.43
C PHE A 41 -4.29 -2.32 4.34
N ASN A 42 -3.73 -3.11 5.27
CA ASN A 42 -2.69 -2.65 6.18
C ASN A 42 -1.44 -2.20 5.43
N LEU A 43 -1.07 -2.88 4.34
CA LEU A 43 0.05 -2.52 3.49
C LEU A 43 -0.16 -1.12 2.88
N PHE A 44 -1.31 -0.86 2.23
CA PHE A 44 -1.54 0.44 1.58
C PHE A 44 -1.71 1.60 2.58
N VAL A 45 -2.33 1.35 3.73
CA VAL A 45 -2.38 2.32 4.84
C VAL A 45 -0.96 2.64 5.32
N THR A 46 -0.15 1.62 5.58
CA THR A 46 1.25 1.80 6.02
C THR A 46 2.05 2.56 4.96
N GLY A 47 1.94 2.15 3.70
CA GLY A 47 2.64 2.75 2.56
C GLY A 47 2.26 4.22 2.36
N PHE A 48 1.01 4.61 2.55
CA PHE A 48 0.60 6.01 2.47
C PHE A 48 1.17 6.86 3.62
N HIS A 49 1.21 6.31 4.84
CA HIS A 49 1.58 7.04 6.05
C HIS A 49 3.08 7.12 6.34
N ILE A 50 3.94 6.38 5.62
CA ILE A 50 5.41 6.57 5.71
C ILE A 50 5.80 8.04 5.43
N ALA A 51 5.11 8.72 4.51
CA ALA A 51 5.34 10.15 4.23
C ALA A 51 5.19 11.04 5.46
N ASP A 52 4.23 10.73 6.34
CA ASP A 52 3.97 11.51 7.56
C ASP A 52 5.12 11.38 8.57
N TRP A 53 5.79 10.22 8.56
CA TRP A 53 6.90 9.88 9.45
C TRP A 53 8.25 10.36 8.92
N MET A 54 8.40 10.52 7.60
CA MET A 54 9.59 11.14 7.01
C MET A 54 9.71 12.63 7.31
N HIS A 55 8.57 13.33 7.40
CA HIS A 55 8.53 14.77 7.55
C HIS A 55 7.54 15.18 8.64
N PRO A 56 7.76 14.79 9.91
CA PRO A 56 6.81 15.02 10.99
C PRO A 56 6.54 16.53 11.17
N GLY A 57 5.26 16.91 11.10
CA GLY A 57 4.81 18.31 11.22
C GLY A 57 5.05 19.19 9.99
N ASN A 58 5.72 18.71 8.94
CA ASN A 58 5.98 19.48 7.72
C ASN A 58 4.99 19.08 6.60
N LYS A 59 3.78 19.63 6.69
CA LYS A 59 2.67 19.32 5.78
C LYS A 59 3.01 19.54 4.29
N PRO A 60 3.71 20.63 3.88
CA PRO A 60 4.07 20.81 2.48
C PRO A 60 4.95 19.69 1.90
N LEU A 61 5.94 19.20 2.66
CA LEU A 61 6.79 18.09 2.21
C LEU A 61 6.02 16.76 2.19
N GLN A 62 5.16 16.53 3.19
CA GLN A 62 4.26 15.36 3.20
C GLN A 62 3.35 15.34 1.97
N ASP A 63 2.76 16.49 1.62
CA ASP A 63 1.85 16.60 0.47
C ASP A 63 2.58 16.44 -0.85
N ALA A 64 3.78 17.01 -0.98
CA ALA A 64 4.61 16.82 -2.17
C ALA A 64 5.02 15.35 -2.40
N LEU A 65 5.20 14.56 -1.33
CA LEU A 65 5.39 13.12 -1.43
C LEU A 65 4.07 12.42 -1.80
N LYS A 66 2.98 12.73 -1.10
CA LYS A 66 1.67 12.10 -1.32
C LYS A 66 1.07 12.41 -2.70
N ASP A 67 1.56 13.43 -3.38
CA ASP A 67 1.18 13.77 -4.76
C ASP A 67 1.79 12.80 -5.81
N LYS A 68 2.74 11.93 -5.42
CA LYS A 68 3.26 10.89 -6.31
C LYS A 68 2.18 9.85 -6.61
N ASP A 69 2.05 9.47 -7.88
CA ASP A 69 1.04 8.53 -8.39
C ASP A 69 0.89 7.27 -7.53
N ILE A 70 2.02 6.68 -7.13
CA ILE A 70 2.03 5.48 -6.28
C ILE A 70 1.39 5.72 -4.90
N LEU A 71 1.62 6.89 -4.30
CA LEU A 71 1.04 7.25 -3.01
C LEU A 71 -0.38 7.78 -3.13
N LYS A 72 -0.75 8.38 -4.27
CA LYS A 72 -2.15 8.67 -4.60
C LYS A 72 -2.96 7.38 -4.58
N ILE A 73 -2.54 6.36 -5.31
CA ILE A 73 -3.22 5.05 -5.32
C ILE A 73 -3.28 4.44 -3.91
N CYS A 74 -2.17 4.41 -3.15
CA CYS A 74 -2.19 3.94 -1.75
C CYS A 74 -3.20 4.72 -0.90
N GLY A 75 -3.24 6.04 -1.06
CA GLY A 75 -4.21 6.90 -0.41
C GLY A 75 -5.64 6.52 -0.81
N HIS A 76 -5.93 6.28 -2.08
CA HIS A 76 -7.27 5.92 -2.55
C HIS A 76 -7.69 4.57 -1.99
N LEU A 77 -6.77 3.60 -1.90
CA LEU A 77 -7.05 2.28 -1.33
C LEU A 77 -7.27 2.37 0.19
N ALA A 78 -6.45 3.15 0.90
CA ALA A 78 -6.56 3.36 2.34
C ALA A 78 -7.85 4.12 2.72
N HIS A 79 -8.23 5.16 1.97
CA HIS A 79 -9.42 5.97 2.26
C HIS A 79 -10.70 5.38 1.64
N GLY A 80 -10.63 4.82 0.43
CA GLY A 80 -11.77 4.24 -0.28
C GLY A 80 -12.37 3.04 0.46
N ALA A 81 -11.54 2.20 1.08
CA ALA A 81 -11.99 1.11 1.94
C ALA A 81 -12.73 1.59 3.20
N LYS A 82 -12.42 2.80 3.70
CA LYS A 82 -13.10 3.41 4.87
C LYS A 82 -14.48 3.95 4.53
N HIS A 83 -14.70 4.38 3.29
CA HIS A 83 -15.93 5.07 2.91
C HIS A 83 -16.93 4.20 2.13
N PHE A 84 -16.59 2.95 1.78
CA PHE A 84 -17.39 2.01 0.96
C PHE A 84 -17.84 2.54 -0.43
N GLN A 85 -17.63 3.84 -0.68
CA GLN A 85 -17.68 4.58 -1.93
C GLN A 85 -16.62 5.69 -1.81
N THR A 86 -15.77 5.85 -2.83
CA THR A 86 -14.78 6.95 -2.88
C THR A 86 -15.52 8.28 -2.96
N ARG A 87 -15.54 9.05 -1.87
CA ARG A 87 -16.03 10.43 -1.90
C ARG A 87 -15.03 11.28 -2.68
N ASP A 88 -15.52 11.86 -3.77
CA ASP A 88 -14.98 12.94 -4.59
C ASP A 88 -13.69 13.60 -4.09
N SER A 89 -12.59 13.29 -4.79
CA SER A 89 -11.34 14.08 -4.95
C SER A 89 -10.18 13.21 -5.45
N LEU A 90 -10.37 11.90 -5.50
CA LEU A 90 -9.31 10.90 -5.67
C LEU A 90 -9.76 9.86 -6.73
N LYS A 91 -9.35 10.04 -8.01
CA LYS A 91 -9.80 9.25 -9.18
C LYS A 91 -8.85 8.18 -9.75
N ALA A 92 -7.59 8.14 -9.32
CA ALA A 92 -6.55 7.19 -9.76
C ALA A 92 -6.91 5.69 -9.71
N VAL A 93 -7.88 5.26 -8.89
CA VAL A 93 -8.38 3.88 -8.87
C VAL A 93 -9.80 3.88 -9.39
N ARG A 94 -10.00 3.22 -10.53
CA ARG A 94 -11.30 3.14 -11.22
C ARG A 94 -12.20 2.05 -10.63
N SER A 95 -11.64 0.89 -10.31
CA SER A 95 -12.37 -0.22 -9.70
C SER A 95 -11.43 -1.21 -9.01
N LEU A 96 -12.00 -1.95 -8.06
CA LEU A 96 -11.40 -3.15 -7.48
C LEU A 96 -12.17 -4.36 -7.99
N GLY A 97 -11.45 -5.40 -8.39
CA GLY A 97 -12.04 -6.59 -8.96
C GLY A 97 -11.35 -7.86 -8.49
N LYS A 98 -12.05 -8.97 -8.71
CA LYS A 98 -11.50 -10.31 -8.62
C LYS A 98 -11.54 -10.91 -10.04
N MET A 99 -10.48 -11.58 -10.49
CA MET A 99 -10.53 -12.33 -11.76
C MET A 99 -10.67 -13.82 -11.49
N ASN A 100 -11.66 -14.44 -12.14
CA ASN A 100 -11.87 -15.89 -12.14
C ASN A 100 -10.98 -16.51 -13.21
N TYR A 101 -10.08 -17.41 -12.81
CA TYR A 101 -9.51 -18.42 -13.70
C TYR A 101 -9.56 -19.76 -12.99
N VAL A 102 -10.75 -20.34 -12.95
CA VAL A 102 -10.93 -21.74 -12.59
C VAL A 102 -12.03 -22.32 -13.47
N GLU A 103 -11.72 -23.45 -14.12
CA GLU A 103 -12.74 -24.29 -14.75
C GLU A 103 -13.78 -24.72 -13.69
N ASP A 104 -15.05 -24.83 -14.08
CA ASP A 104 -16.12 -25.31 -13.20
C ASP A 104 -15.69 -26.64 -12.54
N GLY A 105 -15.44 -26.60 -11.22
CA GLY A 105 -15.06 -27.77 -10.42
C GLY A 105 -13.64 -27.75 -9.81
N TYR A 106 -12.81 -26.73 -10.07
CA TYR A 106 -11.50 -26.63 -9.41
C TYR A 106 -11.61 -25.97 -8.02
N VAL A 107 -11.35 -26.74 -6.97
CA VAL A 107 -11.24 -26.25 -5.58
C VAL A 107 -9.94 -26.78 -5.00
N GLU A 108 -8.87 -25.98 -5.06
CA GLU A 108 -7.65 -26.25 -4.31
C GLU A 108 -7.73 -25.60 -2.93
N PHE A 109 -7.34 -26.33 -1.88
CA PHE A 109 -7.34 -25.80 -0.51
C PHE A 109 -6.36 -24.62 -0.41
N GLY A 110 -6.88 -23.42 -0.17
CA GLY A 110 -6.09 -22.18 -0.12
C GLY A 110 -6.09 -21.35 -1.41
N TYR A 111 -6.77 -21.80 -2.47
CA TYR A 111 -7.02 -20.97 -3.65
C TYR A 111 -8.12 -19.96 -3.35
N PHE A 112 -7.80 -18.67 -3.49
CA PHE A 112 -8.75 -17.58 -3.48
C PHE A 112 -8.41 -16.60 -4.60
N GLU A 113 -9.44 -15.90 -5.09
CA GLU A 113 -9.31 -15.01 -6.23
C GLU A 113 -8.30 -13.89 -5.96
N THR A 114 -7.42 -13.64 -6.93
CA THR A 114 -6.45 -12.55 -6.84
C THR A 114 -7.18 -11.22 -6.97
N LEU A 115 -6.86 -10.27 -6.08
CA LEU A 115 -7.42 -8.91 -6.15
C LEU A 115 -6.63 -8.06 -7.15
N TYR A 116 -7.37 -7.27 -7.93
CA TYR A 116 -6.81 -6.39 -8.94
C TYR A 116 -7.25 -4.95 -8.73
N ILE A 117 -6.36 -4.03 -9.10
CA ILE A 117 -6.58 -2.59 -9.09
C ILE A 117 -6.66 -2.15 -10.56
N THR A 118 -7.79 -1.59 -10.96
CA THR A 118 -7.91 -0.92 -12.26
C THR A 118 -7.56 0.54 -12.07
N ILE A 119 -6.61 1.02 -12.85
CA ILE A 119 -6.05 2.37 -12.71
C ILE A 119 -6.73 3.29 -13.72
N ASP A 120 -6.98 4.54 -13.35
CA ASP A 120 -7.43 5.56 -14.32
C ASP A 120 -6.20 6.19 -15.00
N PRO A 121 -5.94 5.92 -16.30
CA PRO A 121 -4.77 6.43 -17.00
C PRO A 121 -4.82 7.95 -17.23
N SER A 122 -5.96 8.61 -16.99
CA SER A 122 -6.07 10.06 -17.04
C SER A 122 -5.53 10.77 -15.79
N GLU A 123 -5.33 10.03 -14.69
CA GLU A 123 -4.96 10.57 -13.37
C GLU A 123 -3.55 10.18 -12.95
N VAL A 124 -3.06 9.04 -13.42
CA VAL A 124 -1.72 8.53 -13.12
C VAL A 124 -1.13 7.80 -14.33
N THR A 125 0.19 7.86 -14.50
CA THR A 125 0.87 7.33 -15.69
C THR A 125 2.07 6.45 -15.33
N GLY A 126 2.47 5.55 -16.24
CA GLY A 126 3.71 4.77 -16.08
C GLY A 126 3.61 3.48 -15.27
N PHE A 127 2.41 2.91 -15.09
CA PHE A 127 2.25 1.60 -14.48
C PHE A 127 2.44 0.47 -15.50
N PRO A 128 3.05 -0.67 -15.08
CA PRO A 128 3.45 -1.74 -15.99
C PRO A 128 2.28 -2.52 -16.60
N SER A 129 1.10 -2.49 -15.98
CA SER A 129 -0.10 -3.16 -16.45
C SER A 129 -1.38 -2.50 -15.90
N ASP A 130 -2.48 -2.66 -16.64
CA ASP A 130 -3.85 -2.35 -16.20
C ASP A 130 -4.78 -3.48 -16.68
N PRO A 131 -5.46 -4.21 -15.77
CA PRO A 131 -5.37 -4.08 -14.32
C PRO A 131 -4.06 -4.60 -13.74
N ILE A 132 -3.60 -4.03 -12.62
CA ILE A 132 -2.43 -4.49 -11.86
C ILE A 132 -2.89 -5.35 -10.68
N SER A 133 -2.20 -6.46 -10.39
CA SER A 133 -2.51 -7.26 -9.22
C SER A 133 -2.12 -6.49 -7.93
N VAL A 134 -2.83 -6.76 -6.83
CA VAL A 134 -2.50 -6.15 -5.53
C VAL A 134 -1.07 -6.49 -5.09
N CYS A 135 -0.59 -7.70 -5.39
CA CYS A 135 0.79 -8.11 -5.08
C CYS A 135 1.83 -7.33 -5.90
N ASP A 136 1.61 -7.18 -7.21
CA ASP A 136 2.53 -6.45 -8.08
C ASP A 136 2.57 -4.97 -7.69
N PHE A 137 1.41 -4.37 -7.43
CA PHE A 137 1.34 -3.00 -6.96
C PHE A 137 2.00 -2.83 -5.57
N ALA A 138 1.78 -3.76 -4.64
CA ALA A 138 2.45 -3.74 -3.34
C ALA A 138 3.98 -3.78 -3.46
N LYS A 139 4.52 -4.56 -4.40
CA LYS A 139 5.96 -4.58 -4.68
C LYS A 139 6.47 -3.23 -5.17
N LEU A 140 5.75 -2.57 -6.08
CA LEU A 140 6.10 -1.21 -6.53
C LEU A 140 6.14 -0.22 -5.35
N VAL A 141 5.22 -0.35 -4.38
CA VAL A 141 5.17 0.53 -3.20
C VAL A 141 6.40 0.31 -2.31
N ILE A 142 6.81 -0.94 -2.11
CA ILE A 142 8.04 -1.27 -1.37
C ILE A 142 9.26 -0.70 -2.09
N ASP A 143 9.39 -0.95 -3.40
CA ASP A 143 10.52 -0.47 -4.19
C ASP A 143 10.62 1.06 -4.17
N PHE A 144 9.47 1.77 -4.22
CA PHE A 144 9.43 3.22 -4.08
C PHE A 144 10.01 3.68 -2.74
N TRP A 145 9.60 3.05 -1.63
CA TRP A 145 10.04 3.44 -0.29
C TRP A 145 11.48 3.02 0.02
N ASP A 146 11.90 1.82 -0.39
CA ASP A 146 13.30 1.38 -0.26
C ASP A 146 14.23 2.37 -0.98
N ASN A 147 13.90 2.75 -2.22
CA ASN A 147 14.69 3.74 -2.96
C ASN A 147 14.68 5.12 -2.27
N LYS A 148 13.52 5.58 -1.79
CA LYS A 148 13.42 6.90 -1.14
C LYS A 148 14.17 6.98 0.17
N LEU A 149 14.10 5.95 1.01
CA LEU A 149 14.75 5.93 2.32
C LEU A 149 16.24 5.57 2.24
N THR A 150 16.68 4.85 1.20
CA THR A 150 18.10 4.58 0.97
C THR A 150 18.85 5.81 0.44
N VAL A 151 18.17 6.70 -0.30
CA VAL A 151 18.77 7.92 -0.88
C VAL A 151 18.89 9.07 0.13
N ILE A 152 18.18 9.01 1.26
CA ILE A 152 18.32 9.99 2.34
C ILE A 152 19.50 9.56 3.21
N PRO A 153 20.62 10.33 3.25
CA PRO A 153 21.68 10.04 4.20
C PRO A 153 21.06 10.07 5.59
N LYS A 154 21.33 9.06 6.42
CA LYS A 154 21.00 9.10 7.84
C LYS A 154 21.54 10.41 8.40
N SER A 155 20.68 11.40 8.62
CA SER A 155 21.01 12.51 9.48
C SER A 155 21.19 11.90 10.86
N SER A 156 22.45 11.74 11.26
CA SER A 156 22.81 11.27 12.59
C SER A 156 22.07 12.12 13.65
N PRO A 157 21.57 11.51 14.73
CA PRO A 157 21.10 12.26 15.89
C PRO A 157 22.22 13.08 16.52
#